data_AF-A0A3C7W2A8-F1
#
_entry.id   AF-A0A3C7W2A8-F1
#
_cell.length_a   1.000
_cell.length_b   1.000
_cell.length_c   1.000
_cell.angle_alpha   90.00
_cell.angle_beta   90.00
_cell.angle_gamma   90.00
#
_symmetry.space_group_name_H-M   'P 1'
#
loop_
_entity.id
_entity.type
_entity.pdbx_description
1 polymer ?
#
loop_
_entity_poly.entity_id
_entity_poly.type
_entity_poly.pdbx_seq_one_letter_code
_entity_poly.pdbx_strand_id
1 'polypeptide(L)'
;DIMNDKQRKDYEEFLETDFSFEVPGVARFRVNVFNQNRGAGGVFRTIPSRVWTMEDLGMGQVFRDVCMMPRGLVLVTGPTGSGKSTTLAAMIDYINDNKYEHILTIEDPIEFVHESRKCLVNQREVHRDTLGFAEALRSALREDPDIILVGEMRDLETIRLALTAAETGHLVF
;
A
#
# COMPACT_ATOMS: atom_id res chain seq x y z
N ASP A 1 -10.25 19.01 -11.05
CA ASP A 1 -9.61 19.52 -9.83
C ASP A 1 -8.62 18.52 -9.31
N ILE A 2 -7.48 18.98 -8.78
CA ILE A 2 -6.40 18.13 -8.25
C ILE A 2 -6.71 17.65 -6.83
N MET A 3 -7.37 18.49 -6.01
CA MET A 3 -7.77 18.17 -4.65
C MET A 3 -9.28 17.95 -4.55
N ASN A 4 -9.69 16.97 -3.75
CA ASN A 4 -11.06 16.83 -3.27
C ASN A 4 -11.35 17.75 -2.06
N ASP A 5 -12.59 17.82 -1.60
CA ASP A 5 -13.00 18.73 -0.53
C ASP A 5 -12.31 18.44 0.81
N LYS A 6 -12.03 17.17 1.11
CA LYS A 6 -11.26 16.79 2.31
C LYS A 6 -9.83 17.34 2.23
N GLN A 7 -9.14 17.11 1.11
CA GLN A 7 -7.77 17.56 0.89
C GLN A 7 -7.65 19.09 0.89
N ARG A 8 -8.63 19.80 0.34
CA ARG A 8 -8.72 21.27 0.44
C ARG A 8 -8.82 21.72 1.88
N LYS A 9 -9.73 21.10 2.64
CA LYS A 9 -9.91 21.40 4.07
C LYS A 9 -8.63 21.11 4.86
N ASP A 10 -7.99 19.96 4.62
CA ASP A 10 -6.75 19.58 5.28
C ASP A 10 -5.63 20.61 4.96
N TYR A 11 -5.49 21.05 3.70
CA TYR A 11 -4.53 22.09 3.32
C TYR A 11 -4.83 23.46 3.96
N GLU A 12 -6.10 23.84 4.04
CA GLU A 12 -6.51 25.11 4.66
C GLU A 12 -6.33 25.11 6.18
N GLU A 13 -6.60 23.98 6.85
CA GLU A 13 -6.54 23.83 8.30
C GLU A 13 -5.10 23.59 8.80
N PHE A 14 -4.33 22.75 8.11
CA PHE A 14 -3.00 22.32 8.54
C PHE A 14 -1.86 22.98 7.76
N LEU A 15 -2.17 23.80 6.74
CA LEU A 15 -1.22 24.51 5.87
C LEU A 15 -0.35 23.61 4.97
N GLU A 16 -0.54 22.30 5.05
CA GLU A 16 0.12 21.27 4.24
C GLU A 16 -0.76 20.01 4.15
N THR A 17 -0.64 19.23 3.06
CA THR A 17 -1.29 17.92 2.94
C THR A 17 -0.61 17.03 1.89
N ASP A 18 -0.70 15.71 2.10
CA ASP A 18 -0.23 14.67 1.20
C ASP A 18 -1.42 13.90 0.60
N PHE A 19 -1.35 13.55 -0.68
CA PHE A 19 -2.33 12.68 -1.34
C PHE A 19 -1.76 12.05 -2.62
N SER A 20 -2.42 10.99 -3.12
CA SER A 20 -2.18 10.51 -4.47
C SER A 20 -3.12 11.15 -5.50
N PHE A 21 -2.59 11.41 -6.70
CA PHE A 21 -3.32 11.98 -7.83
C PHE A 21 -2.99 11.22 -9.12
N GLU A 22 -3.99 10.92 -9.92
CA GLU A 22 -3.81 10.23 -11.20
C GLU A 22 -4.11 11.15 -12.38
N VAL A 23 -3.24 11.13 -13.37
CA VAL A 23 -3.51 11.67 -14.70
C VAL A 23 -3.73 10.49 -15.65
N PRO A 24 -4.97 10.22 -16.06
CA PRO A 24 -5.28 9.08 -16.93
C PRO A 24 -4.42 9.07 -18.20
N GLY A 25 -3.81 7.91 -18.49
CA GLY A 25 -2.92 7.73 -19.65
C GLY A 25 -1.52 8.32 -19.52
N VAL A 26 -1.16 8.93 -18.38
CA VAL A 26 0.16 9.50 -18.13
C VAL A 26 0.86 8.80 -16.97
N ALA A 27 0.42 9.06 -15.73
CA ALA A 27 1.02 8.49 -14.52
C ALA A 27 0.16 8.79 -13.29
N ARG A 28 0.45 8.07 -12.20
CA ARG A 28 0.06 8.46 -10.85
C ARG A 28 1.17 9.29 -10.21
N PHE A 29 0.81 10.13 -9.25
CA PHE A 29 1.71 11.02 -8.55
C PHE A 29 1.41 10.98 -7.05
N ARG A 30 2.47 10.96 -6.24
CA ARG A 30 2.41 11.37 -4.84
C ARG A 30 2.59 12.88 -4.80
N VAL A 31 1.58 13.57 -4.30
CA VAL A 31 1.53 15.02 -4.21
C VAL A 31 1.66 15.42 -2.75
N ASN A 32 2.58 16.34 -2.48
CA ASN A 32 2.63 17.07 -1.22
C ASN A 32 2.47 18.55 -1.56
N VAL A 33 1.53 19.22 -0.92
CA VAL A 33 1.32 20.68 -1.04
C VAL A 33 1.56 21.33 0.31
N PHE A 34 2.10 22.56 0.28
CA PHE A 34 2.51 23.28 1.48
C PHE A 34 2.57 24.79 1.21
N ASN A 35 2.88 25.58 2.23
CA ASN A 35 3.12 27.01 2.12
C ASN A 35 4.60 27.36 2.31
N GLN A 36 5.09 28.35 1.56
CA GLN A 36 6.44 28.89 1.65
C GLN A 36 6.41 30.42 1.53
N ASN A 37 7.54 31.10 1.75
CA ASN A 37 7.60 32.57 1.83
C ASN A 37 7.01 33.31 0.60
N ARG A 38 7.03 32.68 -0.58
CA ARG A 38 6.48 33.24 -1.84
C ARG A 38 5.03 32.79 -2.13
N GLY A 39 4.36 32.13 -1.19
CA GLY A 39 3.01 31.58 -1.33
C GLY A 39 2.96 30.04 -1.37
N ALA A 40 1.93 29.49 -2.01
CA ALA A 40 1.74 28.04 -2.11
C ALA A 40 2.90 27.35 -2.85
N GLY A 41 3.18 26.10 -2.46
CA GLY A 41 4.15 25.21 -3.08
C GLY A 41 3.58 23.80 -3.21
N GLY A 42 4.09 23.04 -4.17
CA GLY A 42 3.68 21.65 -4.37
C GLY A 42 4.78 20.83 -5.03
N VAL A 43 4.94 19.60 -4.59
CA VAL A 43 5.89 18.62 -5.11
C VAL A 43 5.12 17.41 -5.62
N PHE A 44 5.33 17.07 -6.88
CA PHE A 44 4.72 15.92 -7.56
C PHE A 44 5.80 14.89 -7.84
N ARG A 45 5.73 13.73 -7.18
CA ARG A 45 6.63 12.60 -7.43
C ARG A 45 5.87 11.54 -8.20
N THR A 46 6.39 11.15 -9.37
CA THR A 46 5.79 10.08 -10.18
C THR A 46 5.78 8.77 -9.41
N ILE A 47 4.62 8.13 -9.39
CA ILE A 47 4.42 6.77 -8.92
C ILE A 47 4.55 5.84 -10.13
N PRO A 48 5.43 4.83 -10.10
CA PRO A 48 5.57 3.88 -11.20
C PRO A 48 4.23 3.19 -11.49
N SER A 49 3.78 3.24 -12.74
CA SER A 49 2.51 2.62 -13.16
C SER A 49 2.63 1.12 -13.42
N ARG A 50 3.83 0.65 -13.78
CA ARG A 50 4.08 -0.76 -14.07
C ARG A 50 4.56 -1.49 -12.83
N VAL A 51 3.82 -2.53 -12.45
CA VAL A 51 4.31 -3.58 -11.55
C VAL A 51 5.27 -4.48 -12.33
N TRP A 52 6.47 -4.68 -11.79
CA TRP A 52 7.44 -5.63 -12.35
C TRP A 52 7.14 -7.03 -11.84
N THR A 53 7.22 -8.04 -12.71
CA THR A 53 7.01 -9.42 -12.27
C THR A 53 8.22 -9.93 -11.49
N MET A 54 8.05 -11.05 -10.78
CA MET A 54 9.18 -11.72 -10.14
C MET A 54 10.30 -12.08 -11.12
N GLU A 55 9.96 -12.48 -12.35
CA GLU A 55 10.93 -12.78 -13.41
C GLU A 55 11.69 -11.52 -13.85
N ASP A 56 10.98 -10.40 -14.05
CA ASP A 56 11.60 -9.11 -14.41
C ASP A 56 12.64 -8.67 -13.38
N LEU A 57 12.38 -8.95 -12.10
CA LEU A 57 13.26 -8.63 -10.97
C LEU A 57 14.32 -9.69 -10.66
N GLY A 58 14.32 -10.83 -11.38
CA GLY A 58 15.24 -11.94 -11.12
C GLY A 58 15.01 -12.65 -9.77
N MET A 59 13.78 -12.60 -9.24
CA MET A 59 13.42 -13.22 -7.97
C MET A 59 13.33 -14.74 -8.12
N GLY A 60 14.13 -15.47 -7.33
CA GLY A 60 14.20 -16.93 -7.37
C GLY A 60 12.99 -17.64 -6.74
N GLN A 61 12.98 -18.97 -6.81
CA GLN A 61 11.90 -19.84 -6.33
C GLN A 61 11.49 -19.57 -4.87
N VAL A 62 12.45 -19.22 -4.00
CA VAL A 62 12.19 -18.92 -2.59
C VAL A 62 11.12 -17.84 -2.38
N PHE A 63 11.03 -16.83 -3.25
CA PHE A 63 10.00 -15.79 -3.13
C PHE A 63 8.62 -16.31 -3.49
N ARG A 64 8.53 -17.20 -4.48
CA ARG A 64 7.28 -17.87 -4.85
C ARG A 64 6.80 -18.76 -3.72
N ASP A 65 7.71 -19.52 -3.11
CA ASP A 65 7.38 -20.41 -1.98
C ASP A 65 6.84 -19.62 -0.78
N VAL A 66 7.44 -18.46 -0.48
CA VAL A 66 6.95 -17.53 0.55
C VAL A 66 5.55 -17.00 0.20
N CYS A 67 5.30 -16.61 -1.05
CA CYS A 67 3.98 -16.14 -1.50
C CYS A 67 2.88 -17.22 -1.44
N MET A 68 3.26 -18.49 -1.52
CA MET A 68 2.32 -19.62 -1.47
C MET A 68 2.10 -20.14 -0.05
N MET A 69 2.70 -19.52 0.97
CA MET A 69 2.39 -19.86 2.36
C MET A 69 0.89 -19.64 2.65
N PRO A 70 0.25 -20.52 3.43
CA PRO A 70 -1.17 -20.40 3.72
C PRO A 70 -1.48 -19.30 4.75
N ARG A 71 -0.52 -18.93 5.60
CA ARG A 71 -0.63 -17.94 6.67
C ARG A 71 0.73 -17.62 7.27
N GLY A 72 0.85 -16.53 7.99
CA GLY A 72 2.05 -16.14 8.73
C GLY A 72 2.37 -14.66 8.57
N LEU A 73 3.57 -14.27 9.00
CA LEU A 73 4.09 -12.91 8.85
C LEU A 73 5.37 -12.93 8.01
N VAL A 74 5.39 -12.16 6.93
CA VAL A 74 6.53 -12.01 6.03
C VAL A 74 7.02 -10.57 6.09
N LEU A 75 8.26 -10.35 6.48
CA LEU A 75 8.82 -9.00 6.61
C LEU A 75 9.80 -8.69 5.49
N VAL A 76 9.47 -7.71 4.65
CA VAL A 76 10.38 -7.16 3.64
C VAL A 76 11.01 -5.88 4.21
N THR A 77 12.29 -5.94 4.52
CA THR A 77 12.99 -4.85 5.23
C THR A 77 14.12 -4.23 4.39
N GLY A 78 14.58 -3.04 4.78
CA GLY A 78 15.62 -2.30 4.09
C GLY A 78 15.44 -0.78 4.16
N PRO A 79 16.47 0.02 3.88
CA PRO A 79 16.39 1.48 3.91
C PRO A 79 15.48 2.04 2.81
N THR A 80 15.19 3.33 2.87
CA THR A 80 14.46 4.02 1.80
C THR A 80 15.19 3.87 0.46
N GLY A 81 14.45 3.56 -0.61
CA GLY A 81 15.02 3.36 -1.93
C GLY A 81 15.66 2.00 -2.17
N SER A 82 15.61 1.05 -1.22
CA SER A 82 16.18 -0.30 -1.41
C SER A 82 15.32 -1.27 -2.24
N GLY A 83 14.21 -0.81 -2.81
CA GLY A 83 13.32 -1.63 -3.64
C GLY A 83 12.23 -2.42 -2.91
N LYS A 84 12.00 -2.18 -1.60
CA LYS A 84 11.00 -2.93 -0.80
C LYS A 84 9.61 -2.98 -1.45
N SER A 85 9.06 -1.81 -1.79
CA SER A 85 7.72 -1.71 -2.38
C SER A 85 7.66 -2.42 -3.73
N THR A 86 8.73 -2.36 -4.53
CA THR A 86 8.82 -3.07 -5.80
C THR A 86 8.84 -4.59 -5.60
N THR A 87 9.59 -5.08 -4.61
CA THR A 87 9.59 -6.50 -4.22
C THR A 87 8.21 -6.95 -3.75
N LEU A 88 7.58 -6.19 -2.84
CA LEU A 88 6.24 -6.49 -2.33
C LEU A 88 5.20 -6.47 -3.46
N ALA A 89 5.25 -5.48 -4.35
CA ALA A 89 4.37 -5.42 -5.51
C ALA A 89 4.51 -6.67 -6.39
N ALA A 90 5.73 -7.12 -6.69
CA ALA A 90 5.95 -8.35 -7.44
C ALA A 90 5.43 -9.61 -6.71
N MET A 91 5.52 -9.64 -5.38
CA MET A 91 4.99 -10.72 -4.55
C MET A 91 3.46 -10.75 -4.56
N ILE A 92 2.82 -9.61 -4.36
CA ILE A 92 1.35 -9.46 -4.41
C ILE A 92 0.83 -9.78 -5.81
N ASP A 93 1.51 -9.32 -6.86
CA ASP A 93 1.14 -9.59 -8.25
C ASP A 93 1.21 -11.10 -8.57
N TYR A 94 2.24 -11.78 -8.08
CA TYR A 94 2.37 -13.23 -8.19
C TYR A 94 1.23 -13.96 -7.46
N ILE A 95 0.86 -13.54 -6.24
CA ILE A 95 -0.27 -14.12 -5.51
C ILE A 95 -1.56 -13.93 -6.31
N ASN A 96 -1.80 -12.72 -6.82
CA ASN A 96 -2.97 -12.37 -7.63
C ASN A 96 -3.10 -13.19 -8.92
N ASP A 97 -1.98 -13.72 -9.45
CA ASP A 97 -1.96 -14.62 -10.61
C ASP A 97 -2.13 -16.10 -10.28
N ASN A 98 -1.94 -16.50 -9.03
CA ASN A 98 -1.78 -17.92 -8.67
C ASN A 98 -2.79 -18.41 -7.63
N LYS A 99 -3.51 -17.51 -6.96
CA LYS A 99 -4.51 -17.84 -5.94
C LYS A 99 -5.89 -17.26 -6.25
N TYR A 100 -6.93 -17.80 -5.62
CA TYR A 100 -8.29 -17.28 -5.66
C TYR A 100 -8.69 -16.81 -4.26
N GLU A 101 -7.99 -15.77 -3.80
CA GLU A 101 -8.02 -15.27 -2.42
C GLU A 101 -8.35 -13.77 -2.41
N HIS A 102 -8.63 -13.20 -1.25
CA HIS A 102 -8.81 -11.77 -1.06
C HIS A 102 -7.52 -11.12 -0.54
N ILE A 103 -6.99 -10.18 -1.33
CA ILE A 103 -5.83 -9.36 -0.99
C ILE A 103 -6.33 -7.98 -0.55
N LEU A 104 -6.00 -7.60 0.68
CA LEU A 104 -6.26 -6.28 1.23
C LEU A 104 -4.93 -5.55 1.50
N THR A 105 -4.75 -4.36 0.94
CA THR A 105 -3.58 -3.52 1.23
C THR A 105 -3.98 -2.27 2.01
N ILE A 106 -3.11 -1.86 2.94
CA ILE A 106 -3.23 -0.64 3.72
C ILE A 106 -1.91 0.12 3.56
N GLU A 107 -1.93 1.28 2.90
CA GLU A 107 -0.73 1.98 2.41
C GLU A 107 -0.81 3.50 2.63
N ASP A 108 0.33 4.17 2.76
CA ASP A 108 0.41 5.63 2.96
C ASP A 108 1.51 6.29 2.09
N PRO A 109 1.22 6.69 0.84
CA PRO A 109 0.02 6.36 0.05
C PRO A 109 0.20 5.05 -0.74
N ILE A 110 -0.82 4.67 -1.51
CA ILE A 110 -0.75 3.49 -2.40
C ILE A 110 0.31 3.69 -3.48
N GLU A 111 1.36 2.85 -3.50
CA GLU A 111 2.47 2.94 -4.44
C GLU A 111 2.22 2.18 -5.75
N PHE A 112 1.62 1.00 -5.71
CA PHE A 112 1.35 0.22 -6.92
C PHE A 112 -0.14 -0.11 -6.98
N VAL A 113 -0.79 0.16 -8.10
CA VAL A 113 -2.18 -0.25 -8.29
C VAL A 113 -2.19 -1.65 -8.87
N HIS A 114 -2.82 -2.58 -8.17
CA HIS A 114 -3.01 -3.95 -8.62
C HIS A 114 -4.43 -4.12 -9.15
N GLU A 115 -4.55 -4.48 -10.42
CA GLU A 115 -5.83 -4.90 -10.99
C GLU A 115 -6.24 -6.26 -10.44
N SER A 116 -7.51 -6.44 -10.09
CA SER A 116 -8.01 -7.76 -9.66
C SER A 116 -7.97 -8.74 -10.83
N ARG A 117 -7.29 -9.89 -10.64
CA ARG A 117 -7.18 -10.96 -11.64
C ARG A 117 -7.85 -12.22 -11.11
N LYS A 118 -7.10 -13.13 -10.47
CA LYS A 118 -7.70 -14.28 -9.78
C LYS A 118 -8.07 -13.95 -8.33
N CYS A 119 -7.34 -13.02 -7.72
CA CYS A 119 -7.70 -12.49 -6.41
C CYS A 119 -8.62 -11.28 -6.52
N LEU A 120 -9.46 -11.09 -5.51
CA LEU A 120 -10.07 -9.79 -5.23
C LEU A 120 -9.00 -8.91 -4.59
N VAL A 121 -8.74 -7.73 -5.15
CA VAL A 121 -7.76 -6.78 -4.60
C VAL A 121 -8.45 -5.51 -4.15
N ASN A 122 -8.39 -5.23 -2.86
CA ASN A 122 -8.84 -3.97 -2.26
C ASN A 122 -7.63 -3.23 -1.68
N GLN A 123 -7.41 -1.99 -2.12
CA GLN A 123 -6.30 -1.17 -1.63
C GLN A 123 -6.85 0.06 -0.92
N ARG A 124 -6.40 0.29 0.31
CA ARG A 124 -6.85 1.40 1.15
C ARG A 124 -5.70 2.35 1.42
N GLU A 125 -5.87 3.59 0.98
CA GLU A 125 -4.93 4.68 1.26
C GLU A 125 -5.26 5.31 2.62
N VAL A 126 -4.26 5.36 3.51
CA VAL A 126 -4.38 6.05 4.80
C VAL A 126 -4.64 7.53 4.56
N HIS A 127 -5.42 8.16 5.44
CA HIS A 127 -5.92 9.53 5.35
C HIS A 127 -6.93 9.80 4.22
N ARG A 128 -7.15 8.87 3.28
CA ARG A 128 -8.18 8.97 2.23
C ARG A 128 -9.31 7.97 2.44
N ASP A 129 -8.99 6.68 2.53
CA ASP A 129 -9.94 5.55 2.59
C ASP A 129 -10.04 4.94 4.00
N THR A 130 -9.11 5.30 4.88
CA THR A 130 -9.09 4.95 6.30
C THR A 130 -8.46 6.08 7.11
N LEU A 131 -8.77 6.16 8.40
CA LEU A 131 -8.17 7.16 9.31
C LEU A 131 -6.71 6.82 9.67
N GLY A 132 -6.36 5.54 9.67
CA GLY A 132 -5.07 5.05 10.13
C GLY A 132 -4.87 3.56 9.84
N PHE A 133 -3.62 3.10 10.02
CA PHE A 133 -3.26 1.69 9.89
C PHE A 133 -4.00 0.82 10.91
N ALA A 134 -4.06 1.25 12.18
CA ALA A 134 -4.73 0.48 13.23
C ALA A 134 -6.24 0.33 12.98
N GLU A 135 -6.92 1.40 12.57
CA GLU A 135 -8.34 1.38 12.21
C GLU A 135 -8.62 0.45 11.04
N ALA A 136 -7.78 0.50 10.00
CA ALA A 136 -7.90 -0.37 8.85
C ALA A 136 -7.63 -1.84 9.22
N LEU A 137 -6.59 -2.13 10.01
CA LEU A 137 -6.30 -3.49 10.46
C LEU A 137 -7.40 -4.08 11.35
N ARG A 138 -7.99 -3.28 12.25
CA ARG A 138 -9.15 -3.73 13.05
C ARG A 138 -10.37 -4.06 12.17
N SER A 139 -10.51 -3.35 11.05
CA SER A 139 -11.59 -3.56 10.09
C SER A 139 -11.30 -4.77 9.20
N ALA A 140 -10.05 -4.94 8.77
CA ALA A 140 -9.56 -6.04 7.94
C ALA A 140 -9.98 -7.41 8.49
N LEU A 141 -9.89 -7.63 9.80
CA LEU A 141 -10.31 -8.88 10.45
C LEU A 141 -11.80 -9.24 10.27
N ARG A 142 -12.61 -8.36 9.69
CA ARG A 142 -14.03 -8.55 9.37
C ARG A 142 -14.35 -8.35 7.88
N GLU A 143 -13.32 -8.10 7.07
CA GLU A 143 -13.43 -7.88 5.62
C GLU A 143 -13.13 -9.17 4.83
N ASP A 144 -13.02 -10.31 5.52
CA ASP A 144 -12.69 -11.63 4.95
C ASP A 144 -11.42 -11.62 4.05
N PRO A 145 -10.29 -11.01 4.46
CA PRO A 145 -9.05 -11.09 3.72
C PRO A 145 -8.37 -12.45 3.95
N ASP A 146 -7.62 -12.91 2.96
CA ASP A 146 -6.69 -14.02 3.08
C ASP A 146 -5.25 -13.50 3.20
N ILE A 147 -4.94 -12.44 2.43
CA ILE A 147 -3.66 -11.72 2.44
C ILE A 147 -3.88 -10.28 2.89
N ILE A 148 -3.04 -9.80 3.81
CA ILE A 148 -3.01 -8.41 4.26
C ILE A 148 -1.63 -7.84 4.03
N LEU A 149 -1.52 -6.72 3.28
CA LEU A 149 -0.29 -5.93 3.19
C LEU A 149 -0.42 -4.70 4.09
N VAL A 150 0.51 -4.56 5.03
CA VAL A 150 0.63 -3.40 5.91
C VAL A 150 1.85 -2.60 5.48
N GLY A 151 1.63 -1.46 4.82
CA GLY A 151 2.70 -0.69 4.17
C GLY A 151 3.86 -0.30 5.10
N GLU A 152 3.58 -0.02 6.37
CA GLU A 152 4.60 0.16 7.39
C GLU A 152 4.11 -0.17 8.80
N MET A 153 5.06 -0.54 9.67
CA MET A 153 4.81 -0.87 11.08
C MET A 153 5.61 0.07 11.99
N ARG A 154 5.18 1.33 12.09
CA ARG A 154 5.88 2.35 12.88
C ARG A 154 5.55 2.31 14.37
N ASP A 155 4.31 2.03 14.70
CA ASP A 155 3.79 2.09 16.06
C ASP A 155 3.47 0.69 16.62
N LEU A 156 3.43 0.60 17.96
CA LEU A 156 3.20 -0.65 18.68
C LEU A 156 1.81 -1.24 18.42
N GLU A 157 0.81 -0.41 18.17
CA GLU A 157 -0.56 -0.89 17.94
C GLU A 157 -0.66 -1.59 16.59
N THR A 158 -0.13 -0.97 15.53
CA THR A 158 -0.04 -1.56 14.18
C THR A 158 0.72 -2.88 14.21
N ILE A 159 1.88 -2.96 14.87
CA ILE A 159 2.66 -4.20 15.02
C ILE A 159 1.82 -5.29 15.72
N ARG A 160 1.15 -4.94 16.82
CA ARG A 160 0.34 -5.89 17.58
C ARG A 160 -0.81 -6.44 16.72
N LEU A 161 -1.51 -5.57 16.00
CA LEU A 161 -2.62 -5.97 15.13
C LEU A 161 -2.15 -6.83 13.96
N ALA A 162 -1.02 -6.52 13.34
CA ALA A 162 -0.42 -7.33 12.28
C ALA A 162 -0.06 -8.74 12.79
N LEU A 163 0.52 -8.84 13.99
CA LEU A 163 0.79 -10.13 14.64
C LEU A 163 -0.49 -10.92 14.92
N THR A 164 -1.54 -10.26 15.43
CA THR A 164 -2.84 -10.90 15.65
C THR A 164 -3.46 -11.38 14.34
N ALA A 165 -3.36 -10.62 13.26
CA ALA A 165 -3.86 -11.04 11.95
C ALA A 165 -3.10 -12.30 11.45
N ALA A 166 -1.77 -12.30 11.55
CA ALA A 166 -0.97 -13.46 11.19
C ALA A 166 -1.29 -14.71 12.04
N GLU A 167 -1.49 -14.53 13.35
CA GLU A 167 -1.88 -15.60 14.28
C GLU A 167 -3.25 -16.18 13.96
N THR A 168 -4.21 -15.33 13.57
CA THR A 168 -5.59 -15.72 13.28
C THR A 168 -5.78 -16.34 11.90
N GLY A 169 -4.70 -16.56 11.15
CA GLY A 169 -4.72 -17.39 9.94
C GLY A 169 -4.55 -16.64 8.63
N HIS A 170 -4.19 -15.36 8.67
CA HIS A 170 -3.92 -14.55 7.47
C HIS A 170 -2.45 -14.63 7.07
N LEU A 171 -2.15 -14.44 5.78
CA LEU A 171 -0.79 -14.15 5.33
C LEU A 171 -0.57 -12.63 5.36
N VAL A 172 0.26 -12.17 6.28
CA VAL A 172 0.53 -10.74 6.49
C VAL A 172 1.89 -10.37 5.95
N PHE A 173 1.95 -9.28 5.18
CA PHE A 173 3.15 -8.64 4.65
C PHE A 173 3.40 -7.29 5.31
#